data_AF-A0A450WMC1-F1
#
_entry.id   AF-A0A450WMC1-F1
#
_cell.length_a   1.000
_cell.length_b   1.000
_cell.length_c   1.000
_cell.angle_alpha   90.00
_cell.angle_beta   90.00
_cell.angle_gamma   90.00
#
_symmetry.space_group_name_H-M   'P 1'
#
loop_
_entity.id
_entity.type
_entity.pdbx_description
1 polymer ?
#
loop_
_entity_poly.entity_id
_entity_poly.type
_entity_poly.pdbx_seq_one_letter_code
_entity_poly.pdbx_strand_id
1 'polypeptide(L)'
;MLSRAGIPGCLSSHFSIIFKLENTVDDGVKKAFQEKPDTNIDLVGRIINEAGGGPALAKAVGLKSASIYKWRRSRGIPCKYAIAIEKATNGAVSRFEICTELVEILTAPPAVPQGRERPKRARDWRYEARLAA
;
A
#
# COMPACT_ATOMS: atom_id res chain seq x y z
N MET A 1 -24.54 52.04 -37.49
CA MET A 1 -24.67 52.14 -36.01
C MET A 1 -26.13 51.93 -35.65
N LEU A 2 -26.36 51.27 -34.50
CA LEU A 2 -27.62 51.07 -33.76
C LEU A 2 -28.33 49.72 -33.91
N SER A 3 -28.02 48.88 -32.91
CA SER A 3 -28.89 47.98 -32.15
C SER A 3 -29.71 46.92 -32.87
N ARG A 4 -29.19 45.68 -32.82
CA ARG A 4 -29.96 44.45 -33.05
C ARG A 4 -31.01 44.28 -31.96
N ALA A 5 -32.20 43.97 -32.43
CA ALA A 5 -33.44 43.69 -31.73
C ALA A 5 -33.33 42.60 -30.64
N GLY A 6 -34.08 42.82 -29.56
CA GLY A 6 -35.14 41.89 -29.16
C GLY A 6 -34.75 40.78 -28.19
N ILE A 7 -34.70 41.10 -26.89
CA ILE A 7 -35.16 40.17 -25.86
C ILE A 7 -36.64 40.50 -25.63
N PRO A 8 -37.55 39.57 -25.97
CA PRO A 8 -38.59 39.17 -25.01
C PRO A 8 -38.81 37.65 -25.12
N GLY A 9 -38.81 36.88 -24.04
CA GLY A 9 -39.84 36.91 -23.02
C GLY A 9 -39.82 35.59 -22.26
N CYS A 10 -39.94 35.71 -20.94
CA CYS A 10 -40.58 34.80 -20.00
C CYS A 10 -40.29 33.27 -20.04
N LEU A 11 -39.62 32.83 -18.98
CA LEU A 11 -40.05 31.74 -18.10
C LEU A 11 -40.07 30.30 -18.67
N SER A 12 -39.01 29.56 -18.35
CA SER A 12 -39.22 28.35 -17.56
C SER A 12 -38.20 28.32 -16.42
N SER A 13 -38.62 28.89 -15.30
CA SER A 13 -37.91 28.91 -14.01
C SER A 13 -37.74 27.51 -13.39
N HIS A 14 -38.03 26.42 -14.13
CA HIS A 14 -38.02 25.05 -13.63
C HIS A 14 -37.33 24.05 -14.59
N PHE A 15 -36.48 24.52 -15.51
CA PHE A 15 -35.66 23.61 -16.34
C PHE A 15 -34.15 23.93 -16.35
N SER A 16 -33.71 25.08 -15.82
CA SER A 16 -32.27 25.39 -15.67
C SER A 16 -31.66 24.92 -14.35
N ILE A 17 -32.48 24.54 -13.36
CA ILE A 17 -32.01 23.90 -12.11
C ILE A 17 -31.79 22.40 -12.32
N ILE A 18 -32.58 21.76 -13.20
CA ILE A 18 -32.55 20.30 -13.36
C ILE A 18 -31.31 19.81 -14.13
N PHE A 19 -30.74 20.59 -15.06
CA PHE A 19 -29.55 20.14 -15.82
C PHE A 19 -28.19 20.43 -15.15
N LYS A 20 -28.16 21.14 -14.02
CA LYS A 20 -26.91 21.56 -13.35
C LYS A 20 -26.60 20.72 -12.10
N LEU A 21 -27.46 19.77 -11.74
CA LEU A 21 -27.41 19.04 -10.47
C LEU A 21 -27.17 17.53 -10.61
N GLU A 22 -26.91 17.03 -11.82
CA GLU A 22 -26.76 15.59 -12.06
C GLU A 22 -25.31 15.12 -12.31
N ASN A 23 -24.32 16.03 -12.29
CA ASN A 23 -22.91 15.68 -12.56
C ASN A 23 -21.95 15.89 -11.38
N THR A 24 -22.43 16.11 -10.15
CA THR A 24 -21.56 16.30 -8.98
C THR A 24 -21.55 15.13 -8.00
N VAL A 25 -22.35 14.09 -8.23
CA VAL A 25 -22.47 12.96 -7.29
C VAL A 25 -21.57 11.78 -7.68
N ASP A 26 -21.13 11.68 -8.94
CA ASP A 26 -20.37 10.52 -9.41
C ASP A 26 -18.84 10.61 -9.23
N ASP A 27 -18.27 11.79 -9.03
CA ASP A 27 -16.81 11.93 -8.87
C ASP A 27 -16.32 11.61 -7.45
N GLY A 28 -17.20 11.72 -6.45
CA GLY A 28 -16.88 11.42 -5.05
C GLY A 28 -16.81 9.91 -4.75
N VAL A 29 -17.61 9.11 -5.45
CA VAL A 29 -17.72 7.66 -5.20
C VAL A 29 -16.60 6.87 -5.88
N LYS A 30 -16.10 7.34 -7.03
CA LYS A 30 -14.99 6.69 -7.75
C LYS A 30 -13.68 6.66 -6.96
N LYS A 31 -13.49 7.54 -5.97
CA LYS A 31 -12.30 7.55 -5.10
C LYS A 31 -12.28 6.46 -4.03
N ALA A 32 -13.41 5.79 -3.78
CA ALA A 32 -13.54 4.82 -2.68
C ALA A 32 -13.34 3.36 -3.13
N PHE A 33 -13.32 3.07 -4.43
CA PHE A 33 -13.10 1.74 -4.96
C PHE A 33 -11.62 1.55 -5.33
N GLN A 34 -10.83 1.25 -4.30
CA GLN A 34 -9.45 0.77 -4.31
C GLN A 34 -8.93 0.19 -5.65
N GLU A 35 -8.25 1.00 -6.45
CA GLU A 35 -7.11 0.51 -7.23
C GLU A 35 -5.92 0.48 -6.27
N LYS A 36 -5.42 -0.73 -5.95
CA LYS A 36 -4.12 -0.91 -5.30
C LYS A 36 -3.10 -0.08 -6.10
N PRO A 37 -2.31 0.81 -5.50
CA PRO A 37 -1.26 1.51 -6.24
C PRO A 37 -0.24 0.47 -6.72
N ASP A 38 -0.35 0.13 -8.00
CA ASP A 38 0.41 -0.89 -8.70
C ASP A 38 1.83 -0.42 -9.04
N THR A 39 2.15 0.86 -8.79
CA THR A 39 3.48 1.43 -9.05
C THR A 39 4.18 1.99 -7.80
N ASN A 40 5.51 1.86 -7.79
CA ASN A 40 6.36 2.43 -6.74
C ASN A 40 6.26 3.97 -6.65
N ILE A 41 5.97 4.63 -7.78
CA ILE A 41 5.88 6.09 -7.88
C ILE A 41 4.73 6.60 -7.02
N ASP A 42 3.59 5.90 -7.05
CA ASP A 42 2.38 6.26 -6.32
C ASP A 42 2.54 6.02 -4.82
N LEU A 43 3.18 4.91 -4.44
CA LEU A 43 3.49 4.63 -3.03
C LEU A 43 4.38 5.72 -2.43
N VAL A 44 5.48 6.08 -3.10
CA VAL A 44 6.38 7.13 -2.60
C VAL A 44 5.68 8.50 -2.58
N GLY A 45 4.85 8.80 -3.59
CA GLY A 45 4.04 10.02 -3.61
C GLY A 45 3.09 10.11 -2.42
N ARG A 46 2.40 9.00 -2.10
CA ARG A 46 1.52 8.88 -0.94
C ARG A 46 2.29 9.09 0.36
N ILE A 47 3.41 8.39 0.55
CA ILE A 47 4.26 8.53 1.76
C ILE A 47 4.70 9.99 1.95
N ILE A 48 5.11 10.67 0.88
CA ILE A 48 5.52 12.07 0.93
C ILE A 48 4.36 12.96 1.39
N ASN A 49 3.15 12.76 0.88
CA ASN A 49 2.00 13.56 1.24
C ASN A 49 1.59 13.34 2.70
N GLU A 50 1.50 12.09 3.14
CA GLU A 50 1.14 11.73 4.53
C GLU A 50 2.17 12.22 5.55
N ALA A 51 3.46 12.21 5.20
CA ALA A 51 4.52 12.71 6.07
C ALA A 51 4.62 14.26 6.10
N GLY A 52 3.74 14.98 5.39
CA GLY A 52 3.76 16.45 5.34
C GLY A 52 4.79 17.04 4.38
N GLY A 53 5.32 16.24 3.46
CA GLY A 53 6.21 16.66 2.38
C GLY A 53 7.57 15.96 2.37
N GLY A 54 8.27 16.05 1.23
CA GLY A 54 9.55 15.37 1.01
C GLY A 54 10.64 15.76 2.02
N PRO A 55 10.84 17.06 2.32
CA PRO A 55 11.81 17.49 3.34
C PRO A 55 11.45 17.05 4.76
N ALA A 56 10.16 17.04 5.11
CA ALA A 56 9.68 16.59 6.42
C ALA A 56 9.95 15.10 6.62
N LEU A 57 9.62 14.28 5.63
CA LEU A 57 9.96 12.86 5.59
C LEU A 57 11.48 12.64 5.68
N ALA A 58 12.27 13.44 4.96
CA ALA A 58 13.73 13.33 4.96
C ALA A 58 14.29 13.52 6.37
N LYS A 59 13.80 14.54 7.08
CA LYS A 59 14.19 14.84 8.46
C LYS A 59 13.75 13.73 9.41
N ALA A 60 12.55 13.20 9.26
CA ALA A 60 12.02 12.13 10.11
C ALA A 60 12.80 10.81 9.95
N VAL A 61 13.20 10.48 8.71
CA VAL A 61 13.96 9.25 8.41
C VAL A 61 15.48 9.44 8.61
N GLY A 62 15.96 10.68 8.70
CA GLY A 62 17.39 11.00 8.82
C GLY A 62 18.16 10.89 7.49
N LEU A 63 17.49 11.21 6.37
CA LEU A 63 18.06 11.14 5.02
C LEU A 63 18.08 12.52 4.35
N LYS A 64 18.83 12.62 3.26
CA LYS A 64 18.77 13.79 2.37
C LYS A 64 17.54 13.68 1.48
N SER A 65 16.86 14.80 1.20
CA SER A 65 15.66 14.83 0.35
C SER A 65 15.88 14.17 -1.03
N ALA A 66 17.09 14.28 -1.59
CA ALA A 66 17.46 13.63 -2.84
C ALA A 66 17.32 12.10 -2.80
N SER A 67 17.57 11.46 -1.64
CA SER A 67 17.40 10.01 -1.47
C SER A 67 15.94 9.58 -1.62
N ILE A 68 14.99 10.40 -1.15
CA ILE A 68 13.55 10.12 -1.27
C ILE A 68 13.12 10.18 -2.74
N TYR A 69 13.52 11.23 -3.47
CA TYR A 69 13.21 11.34 -4.89
C TYR A 69 13.93 10.28 -5.74
N LYS A 70 15.06 9.75 -5.27
CA LYS A 70 15.72 8.61 -5.89
C LYS A 70 14.88 7.35 -5.80
N TRP A 71 14.11 7.13 -4.73
CA TRP A 71 13.23 5.97 -4.60
C TRP A 71 12.19 5.91 -5.70
N ARG A 72 11.59 7.06 -6.07
CA ARG A 72 10.65 7.16 -7.21
C ARG A 72 11.22 6.69 -8.54
N ARG A 73 12.54 6.83 -8.73
CA ARG A 73 13.26 6.44 -9.97
C ARG A 73 13.92 5.08 -9.87
N SER A 74 13.98 4.49 -8.69
CA SER A 74 14.67 3.22 -8.43
C SER A 74 13.66 2.07 -8.41
N ARG A 75 14.15 0.85 -8.23
CA ARG A 75 13.32 -0.35 -8.00
C ARG A 75 12.50 -0.34 -6.69
N GLY A 76 12.55 0.77 -5.95
CA GLY A 76 11.66 1.02 -4.82
C GLY A 76 12.33 1.49 -3.54
N ILE A 77 11.58 1.40 -2.44
CA ILE A 77 12.00 1.87 -1.12
C ILE A 77 12.71 0.72 -0.41
N PRO A 78 13.97 0.90 0.06
CA PRO A 78 14.67 -0.13 0.80
C PRO A 78 14.00 -0.45 2.15
N CYS A 79 13.92 -1.74 2.48
CA CYS A 79 13.22 -2.21 3.68
C CYS A 79 13.73 -1.69 5.01
N LYS A 80 15.01 -1.33 5.09
CA LYS A 80 15.62 -0.72 6.28
C LYS A 80 14.92 0.57 6.74
N TYR A 81 14.19 1.26 5.86
CA TYR A 81 13.50 2.50 6.19
C TYR A 81 12.02 2.30 6.56
N ALA A 82 11.48 1.08 6.41
CA ALA A 82 10.05 0.82 6.55
C ALA A 82 9.49 1.25 7.91
N ILE A 83 10.18 0.92 9.01
CA ILE A 83 9.75 1.29 10.37
C ILE A 83 9.81 2.81 10.58
N ALA A 84 10.84 3.47 10.06
CA ALA A 84 10.98 4.92 10.19
C ALA A 84 9.88 5.65 9.41
N ILE A 85 9.53 5.15 8.22
CA ILE A 85 8.46 5.68 7.39
C ILE A 85 7.09 5.44 8.03
N GLU A 86 6.84 4.24 8.57
CA GLU A 86 5.60 3.92 9.28
C GLU A 86 5.37 4.87 10.47
N LYS A 87 6.43 5.16 11.23
CA LYS A 87 6.40 6.16 12.32
C LYS A 87 6.18 7.58 11.79
N ALA A 88 6.87 7.97 10.72
CA ALA A 88 6.76 9.31 10.13
C ALA A 88 5.37 9.57 9.51
N THR A 89 4.67 8.53 9.09
CA THR A 89 3.33 8.59 8.52
C THR A 89 2.22 8.29 9.53
N ASN A 90 2.56 8.19 10.83
CA ASN A 90 1.61 7.84 11.90
C ASN A 90 0.77 6.58 11.59
N GLY A 91 1.35 5.60 10.90
CA GLY A 91 0.68 4.35 10.52
C GLY A 91 -0.18 4.42 9.26
N ALA A 92 -0.23 5.54 8.54
CA ALA A 92 -0.96 5.65 7.26
C ALA A 92 -0.35 4.77 6.13
N VAL A 93 0.93 4.40 6.26
CA VAL A 93 1.60 3.46 5.37
C VAL A 93 2.22 2.35 6.21
N SER A 94 1.78 1.11 5.98
CA SER A 94 2.31 -0.03 6.71
C SER A 94 3.66 -0.49 6.14
N ARG A 95 4.54 -1.00 7.01
CA ARG A 95 5.80 -1.64 6.61
C ARG A 95 5.62 -2.80 5.62
N PHE A 96 4.47 -3.47 5.63
CA PHE A 96 4.17 -4.57 4.71
C PHE A 96 3.92 -4.10 3.27
N GLU A 97 3.44 -2.86 3.09
CA GLU A 97 3.28 -2.25 1.77
C GLU A 97 4.62 -1.81 1.17
N ILE A 98 5.55 -1.40 2.05
CA ILE A 98 6.90 -0.98 1.66
C ILE A 98 7.77 -2.19 1.31
N CYS A 99 7.62 -3.28 2.06
CA CYS A 99 8.41 -4.51 1.95
C CYS A 99 7.55 -5.70 1.57
N THR A 100 7.18 -5.80 0.30
CA THR A 100 6.48 -6.97 -0.24
C THR A 100 7.27 -8.26 -0.02
N GLU A 101 8.60 -8.20 -0.16
CA GLU A 101 9.52 -9.33 0.12
C GLU A 101 9.35 -9.88 1.55
N LEU A 102 9.09 -9.01 2.53
CA LEU A 102 8.88 -9.45 3.91
C LEU A 102 7.57 -10.24 4.04
N VAL A 103 6.54 -9.85 3.29
CA VAL A 103 5.28 -10.58 3.24
C VAL A 103 5.50 -11.97 2.65
N GLU A 104 6.24 -12.07 1.55
CA GLU A 104 6.58 -13.37 0.94
C GLU A 104 7.36 -14.26 1.90
N ILE A 105 8.38 -13.74 2.60
CA ILE A 105 9.15 -14.53 3.59
C ILE A 105 8.28 -15.02 4.75
N LEU A 106 7.37 -14.18 5.25
CA LEU A 106 6.52 -14.52 6.40
C LEU A 106 5.35 -15.45 6.04
N THR A 107 4.87 -15.37 4.79
CA THR A 107 3.74 -16.19 4.30
C THR A 107 4.19 -17.45 3.57
N ALA A 108 5.46 -17.53 3.17
CA ALA A 108 6.03 -18.72 2.58
C ALA A 108 5.90 -19.89 3.58
N PRO A 109 5.28 -21.02 3.18
CA PRO A 109 5.31 -22.21 4.01
C PRO A 109 6.78 -22.60 4.22
N PRO A 110 7.20 -22.93 5.46
CA PRO A 110 8.55 -23.40 5.68
C PRO A 110 8.77 -24.59 4.75
N ALA A 111 9.93 -24.64 4.10
CA ALA A 111 10.33 -25.82 3.37
C ALA A 111 10.46 -26.96 4.39
N VAL A 112 9.37 -27.68 4.65
CA VAL A 112 9.38 -28.88 5.45
C VAL A 112 10.25 -29.85 4.66
N PRO A 113 11.44 -30.22 5.12
CA PRO A 113 12.18 -31.28 4.46
C PRO A 113 11.28 -32.52 4.56
N GLN A 114 10.71 -32.95 3.43
CA GLN A 114 9.96 -34.19 3.38
C GLN A 114 10.89 -35.31 3.88
N GLY A 115 10.56 -35.87 5.04
CA GLY A 115 11.16 -37.10 5.55
C GLY A 115 12.68 -37.08 5.71
N ARG A 116 13.20 -36.42 6.76
CA ARG A 116 14.21 -37.12 7.55
C ARG A 116 13.45 -37.98 8.54
N GLU A 117 12.95 -39.14 8.09
CA GLU A 117 12.51 -40.16 9.04
C GLU A 117 13.67 -40.37 10.01
N ARG A 118 13.48 -40.02 11.29
CA ARG A 118 14.40 -40.50 12.31
C ARG A 118 14.35 -42.01 12.16
N PRO A 119 15.49 -42.71 11.93
CA PRO A 119 15.47 -44.16 11.92
C PRO A 119 14.80 -44.56 13.23
N LYS A 120 13.68 -45.31 13.13
CA LYS A 120 13.01 -45.85 14.31
C LYS A 120 14.11 -46.54 15.10
N ARG A 121 14.42 -46.04 16.30
CA ARG A 121 15.49 -46.61 17.15
C ARG A 121 15.31 -48.11 17.07
N ALA A 122 16.29 -48.81 16.49
CA ALA A 122 16.26 -50.25 16.39
C ALA A 122 15.92 -50.78 17.78
N ARG A 123 14.88 -51.62 17.90
CA ARG A 123 14.44 -52.19 19.18
C ARG A 123 15.67 -52.59 19.97
N ASP A 124 15.88 -51.90 21.10
CA ASP A 124 17.08 -52.07 21.91
C ASP A 124 17.07 -53.50 22.44
N TRP A 125 17.94 -54.36 21.90
CA TRP A 125 17.99 -55.78 22.23
C TRP A 125 18.21 -56.01 23.75
N ARG A 126 18.77 -55.01 24.45
CA ARG A 126 18.93 -55.02 25.91
C ARG A 126 17.61 -54.99 26.68
N TYR A 127 16.55 -54.41 26.12
CA TYR A 127 15.24 -54.36 26.77
C TYR A 127 14.53 -55.72 26.67
N GLU A 128 14.64 -56.38 25.51
CA GLU A 128 14.13 -57.75 25.29
C GLU A 128 14.90 -58.78 26.14
N ALA A 129 16.24 -58.66 26.21
CA ALA A 129 17.07 -59.55 27.01
C ALA A 129 16.79 -59.47 28.53
N ARG A 130 16.32 -58.31 29.02
CA ARG A 130 15.92 -58.12 30.43
C ARG A 130 14.52 -58.65 30.73
N LEU A 131 13.64 -58.77 29.73
CA LEU A 131 12.30 -59.37 29.88
C LEU A 131 12.32 -60.89 29.74
N ALA A 132 13.38 -61.46 29.15
CA ALA A 132 13.54 -62.91 28.93
C ALA A 132 14.28 -63.65 30.06
N ALA A 133 14.69 -62.96 31.13
CA ALA A 133 15.37 -63.51 32.31
C ALA A 133 14.49 -63.43 33.56
#